data_AF-A0A955C0N7-F1
#
_entry.id   AF-A0A955C0N7-F1
#
_cell.length_a   1.000
_cell.length_b   1.000
_cell.length_c   1.000
_cell.angle_alpha   90.00
_cell.angle_beta   90.00
_cell.angle_gamma   90.00
#
_symmetry.space_group_name_H-M   'P 1'
#
loop_
_entity.id
_entity.type
_entity.pdbx_description
1 polymer ?
#
loop_
_entity_poly.entity_id
_entity_poly.type
_entity_poly.pdbx_seq_one_letter_code
_entity_poly.pdbx_strand_id
1 'polypeptide(L)'
;MELDDDICYCYHVSLRKLINFARREQPTIPSRMSECLGAGTGCGWCIPILCKIAEAAREGRVFAVEMTPEEYGDRRREYRKGGDKNRFEGGAGASDFQEALGAGRLQDGADADAKQGGDSRADSSNGGADGDKDSGAERGHPEGERS
;
A
#
# COMPACT_ATOMS: atom_id res chain seq x y z
N MET A 1 8.88 1.65 -18.74
CA MET A 1 10.00 1.07 -17.96
C MET A 1 9.77 -0.42 -17.85
N GLU A 2 10.84 -1.21 -17.79
CA GLU A 2 10.82 -2.64 -17.56
C GLU A 2 10.75 -2.97 -16.06
N LEU A 3 10.45 -4.23 -15.75
CA LEU A 3 10.34 -4.69 -14.35
C LEU A 3 11.66 -4.60 -13.58
N ASP A 4 12.80 -4.73 -14.25
CA ASP A 4 14.12 -4.71 -13.60
C ASP A 4 14.68 -3.30 -13.42
N ASP A 5 13.98 -2.27 -13.92
CA ASP A 5 14.42 -0.88 -13.78
C ASP A 5 14.20 -0.35 -12.36
N ASP A 6 15.20 0.39 -11.87
CA ASP A 6 15.17 1.04 -10.57
C ASP A 6 14.16 2.18 -10.53
N ILE A 7 13.17 2.04 -9.64
CA ILE A 7 12.22 3.11 -9.28
C ILE A 7 12.80 3.95 -8.14
N CYS A 8 13.39 3.31 -7.13
CA CYS A 8 14.03 4.05 -6.06
C CYS A 8 15.53 4.18 -6.32
N TYR A 9 15.98 5.27 -6.95
CA TYR A 9 17.41 5.55 -7.14
C TYR A 9 18.20 5.90 -5.88
N CYS A 10 17.55 5.98 -4.71
CA CYS A 10 18.26 6.14 -3.43
C CYS A 10 18.73 4.79 -2.86
N TYR A 11 17.89 3.76 -3.00
CA TYR A 11 18.12 2.44 -2.41
C TYR A 11 18.22 1.33 -3.47
N HIS A 12 18.26 1.70 -4.76
CA HIS A 12 18.34 0.81 -5.92
C HIS A 12 17.31 -0.33 -5.87
N VAL A 13 16.04 0.09 -5.78
CA VAL A 13 14.90 -0.82 -5.74
C VAL A 13 14.19 -0.81 -7.08
N SER A 14 14.28 -1.95 -7.77
CA SER A 14 13.60 -2.24 -9.04
C SER A 14 12.07 -2.31 -8.90
N LEU A 15 11.35 -1.99 -9.98
CA LEU A 15 9.88 -2.11 -10.06
C LEU A 15 9.39 -3.53 -9.67
N ARG A 16 10.08 -4.59 -10.12
CA ARG A 16 9.77 -5.99 -9.82
C ARG A 16 9.70 -6.27 -8.33
N LYS A 17 10.68 -5.78 -7.57
CA LYS A 17 10.75 -5.97 -6.11
C LYS A 17 9.56 -5.29 -5.42
N LEU A 18 9.21 -4.08 -5.84
CA LEU A 18 8.08 -3.33 -5.29
C LEU A 18 6.75 -4.01 -5.57
N ILE A 19 6.52 -4.48 -6.81
CA ILE A 19 5.29 -5.21 -7.19
C ILE A 19 5.18 -6.52 -6.40
N ASN A 20 6.27 -7.30 -6.32
CA ASN A 20 6.28 -8.55 -5.58
C ASN A 20 6.05 -8.34 -4.07
N PHE A 21 6.63 -7.29 -3.50
CA PHE A 21 6.39 -6.90 -2.12
C PHE A 21 4.91 -6.53 -1.90
N ALA A 22 4.36 -5.64 -2.73
CA ALA A 22 2.98 -5.19 -2.60
C ALA A 22 1.97 -6.32 -2.77
N ARG A 23 2.25 -7.30 -3.64
CA ARG A 23 1.42 -8.50 -3.81
C ARG A 23 1.43 -9.42 -2.60
N ARG A 24 2.59 -9.58 -1.95
CA ARG A 24 2.77 -10.49 -0.81
C ARG A 24 2.25 -9.89 0.49
N GLU A 25 2.62 -8.64 0.78
CA GLU A 25 2.30 -7.98 2.05
C GLU A 25 0.96 -7.25 2.01
N GLN A 26 0.43 -6.95 0.82
CA GLN A 26 -0.83 -6.21 0.62
C GLN A 26 -0.98 -5.01 1.56
N PRO A 27 -0.04 -4.05 1.52
CA PRO A 27 0.00 -2.98 2.50
C PRO A 27 -1.29 -2.15 2.48
N THR A 28 -1.99 -2.08 3.61
CA THR A 28 -3.22 -1.29 3.75
C THR A 28 -2.98 0.20 3.55
N ILE A 29 -1.81 0.69 3.97
CA ILE A 29 -1.39 2.08 3.86
C ILE A 29 -0.11 2.21 3.00
N PRO A 30 0.00 3.22 2.11
CA PRO A 30 1.16 3.39 1.25
C PRO A 30 2.50 3.54 1.98
N SER A 31 2.50 4.08 3.20
CA SER A 31 3.73 4.27 3.98
C SER A 31 4.44 2.95 4.34
N ARG A 32 3.72 1.82 4.36
CA ARG A 32 4.30 0.48 4.55
C ARG A 32 5.19 0.04 3.38
N MET A 33 5.09 0.67 2.21
CA MET A 33 6.00 0.40 1.10
C MET A 33 7.47 0.69 1.45
N SER A 34 7.73 1.51 2.47
CA SER A 34 9.08 1.74 3.01
C SER A 34 9.72 0.50 3.65
N GLU A 35 8.94 -0.50 4.04
CA GLU A 35 9.45 -1.78 4.55
C GLU A 35 10.10 -2.60 3.42
N CYS A 36 9.78 -2.29 2.15
CA CYS A 36 10.49 -2.83 1.00
C CYS A 36 11.84 -2.10 0.82
N LEU A 37 12.88 -2.60 1.49
CA LEU A 37 14.27 -2.15 1.33
C LEU A 37 14.47 -0.64 1.59
N GLY A 38 13.60 0.01 2.37
CA GLY A 38 13.68 1.44 2.65
C GLY A 38 13.12 2.34 1.53
N ALA A 39 12.40 1.80 0.54
CA ALA A 39 11.90 2.60 -0.59
C ALA A 39 11.07 3.82 -0.11
N GLY A 40 11.37 5.00 -0.64
CA GLY A 40 10.63 6.24 -0.34
C GLY A 40 11.14 7.05 0.86
N THR A 41 12.06 6.55 1.68
CA THR A 41 12.60 7.29 2.85
C THR A 41 13.77 8.23 2.54
N GLY A 42 14.30 8.16 1.31
CA GLY A 42 15.41 8.99 0.84
C GLY A 42 14.94 10.34 0.29
N CYS A 43 15.07 10.53 -1.03
CA CYS A 43 14.70 11.80 -1.68
C CYS A 43 13.20 12.02 -1.90
N GLY A 44 12.35 11.03 -1.63
CA GLY A 44 10.89 11.14 -1.80
C GLY A 44 10.35 11.11 -3.23
N TRP A 45 11.19 11.20 -4.27
CA TRP A 45 10.76 11.19 -5.68
C TRP A 45 9.88 9.99 -6.07
N CYS A 46 10.16 8.82 -5.50
CA CYS A 46 9.44 7.58 -5.81
C CYS A 46 8.14 7.40 -5.01
N ILE A 47 7.84 8.22 -4.00
CA ILE A 47 6.66 8.04 -3.13
C ILE A 47 5.34 7.97 -3.91
N PRO A 48 5.06 8.85 -4.89
CA PRO A 48 3.81 8.78 -5.65
C PRO A 48 3.65 7.46 -6.41
N ILE A 49 4.75 6.90 -6.91
CA ILE A 49 4.75 5.59 -7.58
C ILE A 49 4.48 4.47 -6.58
N LEU A 50 5.08 4.53 -5.38
CA LEU A 50 4.83 3.56 -4.32
C LEU A 50 3.34 3.52 -3.91
N CYS A 51 2.69 4.69 -3.82
CA CYS A 51 1.25 4.76 -3.55
C CYS A 51 0.44 4.04 -4.63
N LYS A 52 0.71 4.32 -5.91
CA LYS A 52 0.00 3.68 -7.02
C LYS A 52 0.23 2.17 -7.10
N ILE A 53 1.45 1.69 -6.77
CA ILE A 53 1.74 0.25 -6.68
C ILE A 53 0.91 -0.39 -5.55
N ALA A 54 0.84 0.24 -4.38
CA ALA A 54 0.06 -0.27 -3.25
C ALA A 54 -1.45 -0.31 -3.59
N GLU A 55 -1.97 0.73 -4.23
CA GLU A 55 -3.36 0.79 -4.72
C GLU A 55 -3.64 -0.30 -5.76
N ALA A 56 -2.78 -0.43 -6.77
CA ALA A 56 -2.95 -1.45 -7.81
C ALA A 56 -2.93 -2.88 -7.21
N ALA A 57 -2.01 -3.15 -6.27
CA ALA A 57 -1.95 -4.45 -5.61
C ALA A 57 -3.22 -4.78 -4.81
N ARG A 58 -3.82 -3.79 -4.14
CA ARG A 58 -5.10 -3.95 -3.43
C ARG A 58 -6.27 -4.27 -4.36
N GLU A 59 -6.25 -3.73 -5.57
CA GLU A 59 -7.27 -3.94 -6.59
C GLU A 59 -6.98 -5.18 -7.47
N GLY A 60 -5.88 -5.90 -7.21
CA GLY A 60 -5.45 -7.02 -8.03
C GLY A 60 -4.93 -6.63 -9.42
N ARG A 61 -4.66 -5.35 -9.66
CA ARG A 61 -4.12 -4.82 -10.92
C ARG A 61 -2.60 -4.79 -10.93
N VAL A 62 -2.02 -4.78 -12.12
CA VAL A 62 -0.58 -4.60 -12.31
C VAL A 62 -0.31 -3.12 -12.59
N PHE A 63 0.62 -2.53 -11.84
CA PHE A 63 1.07 -1.16 -12.07
C PHE A 63 2.25 -1.14 -13.05
N ALA A 64 2.17 -0.28 -14.07
CA ALA A 64 3.24 -0.04 -15.02
C ALA A 64 3.59 1.46 -15.08
N VAL A 65 4.86 1.76 -15.36
CA VAL A 65 5.31 3.14 -15.55
C VAL A 65 5.52 3.39 -17.05
N GLU A 66 4.68 4.26 -17.60
CA GLU A 66 4.69 4.69 -19.01
C GLU A 66 5.70 5.83 -19.24
N MET A 67 6.98 5.57 -18.94
CA MET A 67 8.11 6.40 -19.39
C MET A 67 9.36 5.54 -19.53
N THR A 68 10.40 6.06 -20.15
CA THR A 68 11.71 5.39 -20.21
C THR A 68 12.48 5.58 -18.88
N PRO A 69 13.43 4.69 -18.55
CA PRO A 69 14.27 4.86 -17.36
C PRO A 69 15.13 6.14 -17.41
N GLU A 70 15.54 6.55 -18.61
CA GLU A 70 16.30 7.78 -18.82
C GLU A 70 15.46 9.02 -18.46
N GLU A 71 14.25 9.11 -19.01
CA GLU A 71 13.30 10.19 -18.68
C GLU A 71 12.96 10.22 -17.18
N TYR A 72 12.78 9.06 -16.55
CA TYR A 72 12.53 8.97 -15.12
C TYR A 72 13.72 9.51 -14.30
N GLY A 73 14.94 9.21 -14.74
CA GLY A 73 16.19 9.74 -14.19
C GLY A 73 16.32 11.25 -14.33
N ASP A 74 16.01 11.79 -15.50
CA ASP A 74 16.05 13.24 -15.77
C ASP A 74 15.06 14.01 -14.92
N ARG A 75 13.81 13.56 -14.85
CA ARG A 75 12.79 14.20 -14.00
C ARG A 75 13.18 14.19 -12.52
N ARG A 76 13.84 13.13 -12.04
CA ARG A 76 14.41 13.14 -10.69
C ARG A 76 15.53 14.17 -10.53
N ARG A 77 16.42 14.30 -11.52
CA ARG A 77 17.49 15.31 -11.49
C ARG A 77 16.90 16.71 -11.39
N GLU A 78 15.82 16.98 -12.12
CA GLU A 78 15.08 18.24 -12.04
C GLU A 78 14.40 18.42 -10.68
N TYR A 79 13.70 17.39 -10.18
CA TYR A 79 13.08 17.40 -8.86
C TYR A 79 14.09 17.72 -7.74
N ARG A 80 15.33 17.24 -7.84
CA ARG A 80 16.39 17.56 -6.87
C ARG A 80 16.89 19.00 -6.97
N LYS A 81 16.78 19.64 -8.14
CA LYS A 81 17.18 21.04 -8.37
C LYS A 81 16.08 22.02 -7.97
N GLY A 82 14.81 21.62 -8.07
CA GLY A 82 13.65 22.42 -7.67
C GLY A 82 13.41 22.40 -6.16
N GLY A 83 13.13 23.56 -5.57
CA GLY A 83 12.76 23.69 -4.16
C GLY A 83 11.29 23.35 -3.86
N ASP A 84 10.45 23.27 -4.88
CA ASP A 84 9.00 23.09 -4.75
C ASP A 84 8.62 21.61 -4.89
N LYS A 85 8.51 20.93 -3.75
CA LYS A 85 8.47 19.46 -3.65
C LYS A 85 7.08 18.84 -3.85
N ASN A 86 6.07 19.62 -4.23
CA ASN A 86 4.66 19.23 -4.14
C ASN A 86 3.94 18.91 -5.46
N ARG A 87 4.65 18.71 -6.58
CA ARG A 87 3.99 18.34 -7.85
C ARG A 87 4.70 17.22 -8.59
N PHE A 88 4.33 15.98 -8.30
CA PHE A 88 4.62 14.87 -9.20
C PHE A 88 3.57 14.87 -10.33
N GLU A 89 3.84 15.59 -11.41
CA GLU A 89 3.09 15.44 -12.67
C GLU A 89 3.59 14.24 -13.47
N GLY A 90 3.71 13.10 -12.83
CA GLY A 90 3.95 11.84 -13.51
C GLY A 90 2.61 11.19 -13.78
N GLY A 91 2.07 11.41 -14.97
CA GLY A 91 0.98 10.61 -15.53
C GLY A 91 1.33 9.14 -15.34
N ALA A 92 0.68 8.50 -14.38
CA ALA A 92 0.74 7.06 -14.23
C ALA A 92 -0.69 6.61 -14.40
N GLY A 93 -0.99 6.15 -15.61
CA GLY A 93 -2.16 5.35 -15.88
C GLY A 93 -1.94 3.98 -15.30
N ALA A 94 -2.98 3.43 -14.68
CA ALA A 94 -3.09 2.00 -14.53
C ALA A 94 -3.53 1.47 -15.90
N SER A 95 -2.59 1.22 -16.81
CA SER A 95 -2.93 0.59 -18.08
C SER A 95 -3.17 -0.91 -17.87
N ASP A 96 -4.25 -1.39 -18.48
CA ASP A 96 -4.73 -2.76 -18.51
C ASP A 96 -3.68 -3.72 -19.11
N PHE A 97 -2.66 -4.08 -18.34
CA PHE A 97 -1.68 -5.11 -18.72
C PHE A 97 -2.25 -6.54 -18.62
N GLN A 98 -3.53 -6.68 -18.22
CA GLN A 98 -4.18 -7.96 -18.00
C GLN A 98 -4.41 -8.75 -19.30
N GLU A 99 -4.29 -8.11 -20.47
CA GLU A 99 -4.48 -8.75 -21.78
C GLU A 99 -3.19 -9.40 -22.35
N ALA A 100 -2.00 -9.00 -21.89
CA ALA A 100 -0.72 -9.50 -22.43
C ALA A 100 -0.19 -10.79 -21.76
N LEU A 101 -0.71 -11.16 -20.57
CA LEU A 101 -0.31 -12.37 -19.83
C LEU A 101 -1.26 -13.56 -20.04
N GLY A 102 -2.19 -13.44 -20.98
CA GLY A 102 -3.09 -14.51 -21.42
C GLY A 102 -2.42 -15.61 -22.24
N ALA A 103 -1.29 -16.18 -21.81
CA ALA A 103 -0.76 -17.46 -22.30
C ALA A 103 0.44 -17.94 -21.45
N GLY A 104 0.22 -18.72 -20.40
CA GLY A 104 1.35 -19.29 -19.64
C GLY A 104 0.99 -20.05 -18.37
N ARG A 105 0.37 -21.21 -18.54
CA ARG A 105 0.20 -22.28 -17.54
C ARG A 105 1.49 -22.52 -16.72
N LEU A 106 1.38 -22.44 -15.39
CA LEU A 106 2.22 -23.19 -14.45
C LEU A 106 1.27 -23.77 -13.39
N GLN A 107 0.96 -25.05 -13.57
CA GLN A 107 0.29 -25.89 -12.60
C GLN A 107 1.35 -26.52 -11.67
N ASP A 108 0.84 -26.93 -10.51
CA ASP A 108 1.32 -28.01 -9.63
C ASP A 108 2.32 -27.68 -8.52
N GLY A 109 1.83 -27.84 -7.28
CA GLY A 109 2.65 -28.25 -6.15
C GLY A 109 2.28 -27.68 -4.78
N ALA A 110 1.11 -28.04 -4.23
CA ALA A 110 0.91 -28.10 -2.77
C ALA A 110 -0.37 -28.89 -2.42
N ASP A 111 -0.25 -30.21 -2.42
CA ASP A 111 -1.09 -31.12 -1.64
C ASP A 111 -0.87 -30.88 -0.13
N ALA A 112 -1.96 -30.60 0.59
CA ALA A 112 -2.20 -30.87 2.03
C ALA A 112 -3.66 -30.45 2.30
N ASP A 113 -4.64 -31.32 2.07
CA ASP A 113 -5.15 -32.36 2.99
C ASP A 113 -5.77 -31.80 4.29
N ALA A 114 -7.00 -32.25 4.56
CA ALA A 114 -7.74 -32.21 5.84
C ALA A 114 -8.40 -30.85 6.25
N LYS A 115 -9.71 -30.72 6.51
CA LYS A 115 -10.82 -31.67 6.69
C LYS A 115 -12.17 -31.05 6.35
N GLN A 116 -13.05 -31.89 5.81
CA GLN A 116 -14.50 -31.75 5.83
C GLN A 116 -15.02 -31.96 7.26
N GLY A 117 -16.06 -31.20 7.61
CA GLY A 117 -16.85 -31.40 8.83
C GLY A 117 -17.99 -30.41 8.86
N GLY A 118 -19.05 -30.68 8.10
CA GLY A 118 -20.36 -30.08 8.34
C GLY A 118 -20.98 -30.69 9.60
N ASP A 119 -21.80 -29.92 10.32
CA ASP A 119 -23.24 -30.16 10.44
C ASP A 119 -23.90 -29.04 11.25
N SER A 120 -25.00 -28.55 10.68
CA SER A 120 -26.24 -28.04 11.28
C SER A 120 -26.35 -27.89 12.81
N ARG A 121 -26.84 -26.72 13.28
CA ARG A 121 -28.15 -26.55 13.98
C ARG A 121 -28.26 -25.26 14.81
N ALA A 122 -29.50 -24.75 14.82
CA ALA A 122 -30.20 -23.96 15.85
C ALA A 122 -29.65 -22.54 16.11
N ASP A 123 -30.40 -21.48 15.79
CA ASP A 123 -31.59 -20.99 16.54
C ASP A 123 -31.27 -20.77 18.03
N SER A 124 -31.08 -19.51 18.41
CA SER A 124 -31.38 -19.01 19.75
C SER A 124 -31.41 -17.49 19.76
N SER A 125 -32.63 -17.01 19.92
CA SER A 125 -33.01 -15.66 20.30
C SER A 125 -32.40 -15.24 21.65
N ASN A 126 -32.00 -13.97 21.77
CA ASN A 126 -31.92 -13.21 23.02
C ASN A 126 -31.93 -11.72 22.60
N GLY A 127 -32.84 -10.83 22.98
CA GLY A 127 -33.72 -10.79 24.14
C GLY A 127 -33.08 -9.95 25.24
N GLY A 128 -33.45 -8.66 25.36
CA GLY A 128 -33.47 -7.96 26.65
C GLY A 128 -32.69 -6.65 26.80
N ALA A 129 -33.46 -5.57 26.92
CA ALA A 129 -33.48 -4.57 28.00
C ALA A 129 -32.44 -3.43 28.06
N ASP A 130 -32.96 -2.22 27.79
CA ASP A 130 -33.15 -1.10 28.73
C ASP A 130 -32.06 -0.80 29.77
N GLY A 131 -31.63 0.46 29.79
CA GLY A 131 -30.78 1.00 30.85
C GLY A 131 -30.46 2.48 30.71
N ASP A 132 -31.46 3.35 30.85
CA ASP A 132 -31.31 4.73 31.33
C ASP A 132 -30.42 4.77 32.58
N LYS A 133 -29.43 5.69 32.61
CA LYS A 133 -28.98 6.34 33.85
C LYS A 133 -28.21 7.62 33.59
N ASP A 134 -29.01 8.69 33.63
CA ASP A 134 -28.69 10.00 34.19
C ASP A 134 -27.78 9.92 35.44
N SER A 135 -26.85 10.88 35.57
CA SER A 135 -26.46 11.59 36.82
C SER A 135 -25.03 12.12 36.74
N GLY A 136 -24.90 13.44 36.83
CA GLY A 136 -23.63 14.17 36.82
C GLY A 136 -22.84 14.11 38.13
N ALA A 137 -21.67 14.78 38.10
CA ALA A 137 -21.04 15.37 39.28
C ALA A 137 -19.92 16.31 38.82
N GLU A 138 -20.17 17.61 39.00
CA GLU A 138 -19.16 18.66 39.11
C GLU A 138 -18.14 18.31 40.20
N ARG A 139 -16.87 18.68 40.01
CA ARG A 139 -15.93 19.05 41.08
C ARG A 139 -14.85 19.95 40.48
N GLY A 140 -14.76 21.18 41.01
CA GLY A 140 -13.83 22.22 40.58
C GLY A 140 -12.41 22.10 41.12
N HIS A 141 -11.57 23.03 40.61
CA HIS A 141 -10.46 23.82 41.19
C HIS A 141 -9.62 23.27 42.37
N PRO A 142 -8.31 23.64 42.52
CA PRO A 142 -7.78 24.98 42.26
C PRO A 142 -6.35 25.12 41.68
N GLU A 143 -6.09 26.38 41.37
CA GLU A 143 -4.87 27.18 41.25
C GLU A 143 -3.52 26.58 41.73
N GLY A 144 -2.48 26.92 40.96
CA GLY A 144 -1.09 26.69 41.32
C GLY A 144 -0.18 27.76 40.70
N GLU A 145 -0.22 28.97 41.24
CA GLU A 145 0.90 29.91 41.20
C GLU A 145 2.07 29.34 42.03
N ARG A 146 3.28 29.24 41.47
CA ARG A 146 4.49 29.71 42.14
C ARG A 146 5.76 29.63 41.29
N SER A 147 6.46 30.77 41.34
CA SER A 147 7.89 31.05 41.11
C SER A 147 8.30 31.43 39.70
#